data_AF-A0A7X1CZS0-F1
#
_entry.id   AF-A0A7X1CZS0-F1
#
_cell.length_a   1.000
_cell.length_b   1.000
_cell.length_c   1.000
_cell.angle_alpha   90.00
_cell.angle_beta   90.00
_cell.angle_gamma   90.00
#
_symmetry.space_group_name_H-M   'P 1'
#
loop_
_entity.id
_entity.type
_entity.pdbx_description
1 polymer ?
#
loop_
_entity_poly.entity_id
_entity_poly.type
_entity_poly.pdbx_seq_one_letter_code
_entity_poly.pdbx_strand_id
1 'polypeptide(L)'
;MKNKFLNKEAKIAIIGLGYVGLPLAVAFVQKGFQTIGYDTSAKKIQSLASGTSDIADISNQTLQTCLDMNAFELSASPEILHEADAIIICVPTPLTEAMEPDMGFIKHAVQDIVIHAKEEVFISLESTTYPGTTRELICAPMLEKGHILGHDFFACYSPERVDPGNKKFHTLNTPKVVGGVDATSRELGEILYGQVIDTVVPVNSAEVAEMSKLLENTFRSINIAFINEMALLAEKMEIDIWETIEAASSKPFGFMKFTPGPGIGGHCIPLDPMYLSWKAKSKNFYSRFIELAHETNHLMPEKMVDHAAEALNLHQKSINGSKILLVGMAYKENSNDLRESPGLHIYEQLCARGADVSFCDPEAPVFRDANGNTQQSIPVDYNAFSNYDLVVIVTPHQVFDLEQIGTESQLILDTKNALKDTFQEKKWAYGKVHMTQVMTKGVQ
;
A
#
# COMPACT_ATOMS: atom_id res chain seq x y z
N MET A 1 4.90 35.20 -2.07
CA MET A 1 4.85 33.73 -2.28
C MET A 1 4.31 33.31 -3.65
N LYS A 2 3.06 33.61 -4.04
CA LYS A 2 2.46 33.18 -5.33
C LYS A 2 3.37 33.35 -6.56
N ASN A 3 3.93 34.54 -6.76
CA ASN A 3 4.84 34.81 -7.88
C ASN A 3 6.10 33.93 -7.83
N LYS A 4 6.63 33.63 -6.64
CA LYS A 4 7.78 32.72 -6.50
C LYS A 4 7.44 31.31 -6.98
N PHE A 5 6.22 30.82 -6.72
CA PHE A 5 5.78 29.51 -7.22
C PHE A 5 5.60 29.53 -8.74
N LEU A 6 4.93 30.55 -9.30
CA LEU A 6 4.70 30.66 -10.75
C LEU A 6 5.99 30.84 -11.55
N ASN A 7 6.96 31.60 -11.02
CA ASN A 7 8.24 31.86 -11.66
C ASN A 7 9.32 30.82 -11.33
N LYS A 8 9.01 29.83 -10.47
CA LYS A 8 9.94 28.79 -10.01
C LYS A 8 11.16 29.34 -9.24
N GLU A 9 10.96 30.47 -8.56
CA GLU A 9 11.96 31.13 -7.71
C GLU A 9 11.90 30.63 -6.26
N ALA A 10 10.88 29.85 -5.89
CA ALA A 10 10.75 29.27 -4.56
C ALA A 10 11.69 28.08 -4.38
N LYS A 11 12.29 27.94 -3.20
CA LYS A 11 13.00 26.71 -2.80
C LYS A 11 12.01 25.76 -2.09
N ILE A 12 11.90 24.52 -2.57
CA ILE A 12 10.92 23.52 -2.09
C ILE A 12 11.64 22.46 -1.27
N ALA A 13 11.30 22.27 -0.02
CA ALA A 13 11.81 21.18 0.81
C ALA A 13 10.82 20.03 0.89
N ILE A 14 11.31 18.80 0.76
CA ILE A 14 10.55 17.57 0.97
C ILE A 14 11.15 16.85 2.18
N ILE A 15 10.33 16.60 3.20
CA ILE A 15 10.72 15.87 4.42
C ILE A 15 10.28 14.41 4.29
N GLY A 16 11.24 13.49 4.35
CA GLY A 16 11.04 12.05 4.17
C GLY A 16 11.20 11.64 2.71
N LEU A 17 12.30 10.96 2.39
CA LEU A 17 12.67 10.54 1.03
C LEU A 17 12.32 9.06 0.80
N GLY A 18 11.11 8.70 1.20
CA GLY A 18 10.51 7.40 0.93
C GLY A 18 9.84 7.34 -0.45
N TYR A 19 8.96 6.35 -0.62
CA TYR A 19 8.24 6.10 -1.87
C TYR A 19 7.30 7.24 -2.31
N VAL A 20 6.95 8.17 -1.41
CA VAL A 20 6.18 9.37 -1.74
C VAL A 20 7.11 10.56 -1.99
N GLY A 21 7.98 10.87 -1.02
CA GLY A 21 8.76 12.11 -1.06
C GLY A 21 9.84 12.13 -2.12
N LEU A 22 10.55 11.01 -2.39
CA LEU A 22 11.60 11.03 -3.41
C LEU A 22 11.06 11.27 -4.83
N PRO A 23 9.99 10.58 -5.29
CA PRO A 23 9.37 10.91 -6.57
C PRO A 23 8.88 12.35 -6.67
N LEU A 24 8.29 12.89 -5.60
CA LEU A 24 7.83 14.28 -5.57
C LEU A 24 8.99 15.27 -5.66
N ALA A 25 10.09 15.04 -4.92
CA ALA A 25 11.29 15.86 -4.99
C ALA A 25 11.87 15.90 -6.41
N VAL A 26 12.02 14.73 -7.03
CA VAL A 26 12.48 14.59 -8.43
C VAL A 26 11.56 15.35 -9.38
N ALA A 27 10.25 15.27 -9.18
CA ALA A 27 9.28 15.99 -10.02
C ALA A 27 9.44 17.52 -9.91
N PHE A 28 9.66 18.07 -8.72
CA PHE A 28 9.94 19.50 -8.54
C PHE A 28 11.27 19.91 -9.22
N VAL A 29 12.33 19.12 -9.06
CA VAL A 29 13.64 19.37 -9.70
C VAL A 29 13.49 19.40 -11.22
N GLN A 30 12.82 18.40 -11.80
CA GLN A 30 12.60 18.31 -13.25
C GLN A 30 11.76 19.46 -13.80
N LYS A 31 10.86 20.02 -12.98
CA LYS A 31 10.08 21.21 -13.35
C LYS A 31 10.88 22.51 -13.18
N GLY A 32 12.10 22.46 -12.65
CA GLY A 32 13.03 23.59 -12.57
C GLY A 32 13.04 24.31 -11.22
N PHE A 33 12.50 23.71 -10.16
CA PHE A 33 12.60 24.26 -8.81
C PHE A 33 13.93 23.88 -8.16
N GLN A 34 14.47 24.80 -7.37
CA GLN A 34 15.47 24.46 -6.36
C GLN A 34 14.79 23.62 -5.28
N THR A 35 15.27 22.40 -5.06
CA THR A 35 14.62 21.42 -4.21
C THR A 35 15.58 20.90 -3.15
N ILE A 36 15.09 20.79 -1.91
CA ILE A 36 15.78 20.17 -0.79
C ILE A 36 15.11 18.84 -0.50
N GLY A 37 15.90 17.76 -0.45
CA GLY A 37 15.48 16.49 0.13
C GLY A 37 16.05 16.34 1.54
N TYR A 38 15.17 16.36 2.54
CA TYR A 38 15.53 16.16 3.94
C TYR A 38 15.04 14.80 4.44
N ASP A 39 15.93 13.99 5.02
CA ASP A 39 15.60 12.72 5.67
C ASP A 39 16.49 12.49 6.88
N THR A 40 15.94 12.01 7.99
CA THR A 40 16.71 11.78 9.23
C THR A 40 17.73 10.64 9.09
N SER A 41 17.58 9.77 8.08
CA SER A 41 18.53 8.70 7.79
C SER A 41 19.73 9.19 7.00
N ALA A 42 20.84 9.45 7.69
CA ALA A 42 22.12 9.79 7.06
C ALA A 42 22.57 8.74 6.02
N LYS A 43 22.26 7.46 6.25
CA LYS A 43 22.53 6.36 5.31
C LYS A 43 21.73 6.53 4.00
N LYS A 44 20.45 6.88 4.10
CA LYS A 44 19.59 7.13 2.93
C LYS A 44 20.10 8.33 2.15
N ILE A 45 20.41 9.44 2.83
CA ILE A 45 20.99 10.63 2.22
C ILE A 45 22.30 10.32 1.49
N GLN A 46 23.19 9.54 2.09
CA GLN A 46 24.45 9.15 1.45
C GLN A 46 24.22 8.29 0.20
N SER A 47 23.28 7.33 0.24
CA SER A 47 22.91 6.51 -0.91
C SER A 47 22.36 7.35 -2.05
N LEU A 48 21.45 8.29 -1.73
CA LEU A 48 20.86 9.14 -2.74
C LEU A 48 21.89 10.11 -3.34
N ALA A 49 22.77 10.67 -2.51
CA ALA A 49 23.84 11.56 -2.97
C ALA A 49 24.88 10.85 -3.86
N SER A 50 25.00 9.53 -3.80
CA SER A 50 25.82 8.74 -4.71
C SER A 50 25.07 8.26 -5.97
N GLY A 51 23.86 8.80 -6.22
CA GLY A 51 23.05 8.45 -7.39
C GLY A 51 22.35 7.09 -7.27
N THR A 52 22.25 6.51 -6.07
CA THR A 52 21.64 5.20 -5.84
C THR A 52 20.28 5.34 -5.14
N SER A 53 19.21 5.00 -5.85
CA SER A 53 17.83 5.00 -5.35
C SER A 53 17.43 3.62 -4.85
N ASP A 54 16.78 3.58 -3.68
CA ASP A 54 16.10 2.39 -3.13
C ASP A 54 14.61 2.34 -3.46
N ILE A 55 14.11 3.31 -4.25
CA ILE A 55 12.71 3.45 -4.63
C ILE A 55 12.50 3.01 -6.08
N ALA A 56 11.62 2.03 -6.31
CA ALA A 56 11.38 1.44 -7.63
C ALA A 56 10.93 2.48 -8.69
N ASP A 57 10.16 3.50 -8.28
CA ASP A 57 9.63 4.52 -9.18
C ASP A 57 10.71 5.52 -9.67
N ILE A 58 11.90 5.51 -9.06
CA ILE A 58 12.99 6.43 -9.40
C ILE A 58 14.25 5.64 -9.73
N SER A 59 14.58 5.61 -11.01
CA SER A 59 15.81 4.98 -11.48
C SER A 59 17.06 5.76 -11.03
N ASN A 60 18.18 5.05 -10.86
CA ASN A 60 19.48 5.66 -10.59
C ASN A 60 19.85 6.72 -11.65
N GLN A 61 19.51 6.49 -12.92
CA GLN A 61 19.76 7.45 -14.00
C GLN A 61 18.94 8.73 -13.83
N THR A 62 17.66 8.60 -13.46
CA THR A 62 16.77 9.75 -13.21
C THR A 62 17.28 10.57 -12.03
N LEU A 63 17.65 9.90 -10.93
CA LEU A 63 18.22 10.54 -9.76
C LEU A 63 19.54 11.27 -10.10
N GLN A 64 20.45 10.61 -10.80
CA GLN A 64 21.72 11.20 -11.20
C GLN A 64 21.51 12.45 -12.06
N THR A 65 20.57 12.40 -13.01
CA THR A 65 20.22 13.57 -13.83
C THR A 65 19.78 14.75 -12.97
N CYS A 66 19.00 14.51 -11.90
CA CYS A 66 18.55 15.57 -10.99
C CYS A 66 19.68 16.14 -10.14
N LEU A 67 20.64 15.30 -9.71
CA LEU A 67 21.83 15.74 -8.97
C LEU A 67 22.72 16.61 -9.86
N ASP A 68 22.92 16.21 -11.12
CA ASP A 68 23.77 16.92 -12.08
C ASP A 68 23.22 18.31 -12.45
N MET A 69 21.90 18.54 -12.28
CA MET A 69 21.27 19.84 -12.49
C MET A 69 21.69 20.89 -11.44
N ASN A 70 22.36 20.51 -10.35
CA ASN A 70 22.67 21.38 -9.20
C ASN A 70 21.44 22.11 -8.65
N ALA A 71 20.28 21.46 -8.74
CA ALA A 71 19.00 21.97 -8.27
C ALA A 71 18.36 21.05 -7.20
N PHE A 72 19.06 19.97 -6.83
CA PHE A 72 18.61 19.03 -5.81
C PHE A 72 19.66 18.89 -4.71
N GLU A 73 19.36 19.45 -3.55
CA GLU A 73 20.22 19.42 -2.37
C GLU A 73 19.70 18.39 -1.37
N LEU A 74 20.56 17.48 -0.92
CA LEU A 74 20.20 16.42 0.02
C LEU A 74 20.84 16.70 1.39
N SER A 75 20.06 16.57 2.45
CA SER A 75 20.54 16.82 3.82
C SER A 75 19.92 15.86 4.82
N ALA A 76 20.70 15.49 5.84
CA ALA A 76 20.22 14.84 7.05
C ALA A 76 20.06 15.81 8.23
N SER A 77 20.33 17.09 8.01
CA SER A 77 20.33 18.15 9.01
C SER A 77 19.09 19.03 8.84
N PRO A 78 18.24 19.21 9.88
CA PRO A 78 17.01 19.99 9.78
C PRO A 78 17.25 21.50 9.60
N GLU A 79 18.46 22.00 9.90
CA GLU A 79 18.82 23.41 9.75
C GLU A 79 18.60 23.90 8.32
N ILE A 80 18.78 23.06 7.30
CA ILE A 80 18.58 23.40 5.89
C ILE A 80 17.16 23.92 5.59
N LEU A 81 16.17 23.58 6.42
CA LEU A 81 14.78 24.00 6.25
C LEU A 81 14.62 25.53 6.30
N HIS A 82 15.57 26.27 6.88
CA HIS A 82 15.55 27.73 6.90
C HIS A 82 15.57 28.38 5.50
N GLU A 83 16.04 27.66 4.49
CA GLU A 83 16.12 28.17 3.11
C GLU A 83 14.79 28.02 2.35
N ALA A 84 13.95 27.07 2.77
CA ALA A 84 12.75 26.68 2.04
C ALA A 84 11.64 27.74 2.10
N ASP A 85 11.01 28.03 0.95
CA ASP A 85 9.76 28.81 0.88
C ASP A 85 8.52 27.92 1.03
N ALA A 86 8.65 26.63 0.66
CA ALA A 86 7.61 25.62 0.84
C ALA A 86 8.23 24.34 1.41
N ILE A 87 7.55 23.70 2.36
CA ILE A 87 7.97 22.46 3.01
C ILE A 87 6.83 21.44 2.90
N ILE A 88 7.14 20.26 2.37
CA ILE A 88 6.17 19.19 2.14
C ILE A 88 6.56 17.97 2.98
N ILE A 89 5.64 17.49 3.81
CA ILE A 89 5.88 16.40 4.77
C ILE A 89 5.38 15.08 4.18
N CYS A 90 6.32 14.16 3.94
CA CYS A 90 6.13 12.83 3.33
C CYS A 90 6.71 11.71 4.19
N VAL A 91 6.62 11.84 5.52
CA VAL A 91 7.16 10.88 6.50
C VAL A 91 6.21 9.68 6.73
N PRO A 92 6.71 8.53 7.23
CA PRO A 92 5.88 7.37 7.53
C PRO A 92 4.80 7.66 8.59
N THR A 93 3.67 6.98 8.48
CA THR A 93 2.56 7.04 9.44
C THR A 93 2.10 5.63 9.84
N PRO A 94 2.93 4.88 10.58
CA PRO A 94 2.61 3.51 10.95
C PRO A 94 1.46 3.44 11.96
N LEU A 95 1.02 2.22 12.23
CA LEU A 95 0.18 1.91 13.39
C LEU A 95 1.04 1.29 14.49
N THR A 96 0.61 1.48 15.73
CA THR A 96 1.11 0.74 16.90
C THR A 96 0.60 -0.70 16.88
N GLU A 97 1.14 -1.58 17.73
CA GLU A 97 0.61 -2.94 17.93
C GLU A 97 -0.88 -2.97 18.33
N ALA A 98 -1.37 -1.89 18.96
CA ALA A 98 -2.77 -1.72 19.32
C ALA A 98 -3.64 -1.18 18.16
N MET A 99 -3.10 -1.11 16.93
CA MET A 99 -3.74 -0.56 15.74
C MET A 99 -4.13 0.92 15.87
N GLU A 100 -3.40 1.67 16.71
CA GLU A 100 -3.58 3.11 16.86
C GLU A 100 -2.57 3.89 16.01
N PRO A 101 -2.94 5.05 15.43
CA PRO A 101 -2.02 5.95 14.74
C PRO A 101 -0.77 6.32 15.54
N ASP A 102 0.42 6.01 14.99
CA ASP A 102 1.66 6.56 15.50
C ASP A 102 2.01 7.87 14.77
N MET A 103 1.85 8.98 15.49
CA MET A 103 2.10 10.32 14.99
C MET A 103 3.52 10.83 15.24
N GLY A 104 4.43 10.00 15.77
CA GLY A 104 5.78 10.39 16.17
C GLY A 104 6.58 11.04 15.04
N PHE A 105 6.54 10.45 13.84
CA PHE A 105 7.27 10.97 12.67
C PHE A 105 6.76 12.34 12.21
N ILE A 106 5.44 12.54 12.15
CA ILE A 106 4.85 13.84 11.78
C ILE A 106 5.19 14.89 12.85
N LYS A 107 5.04 14.55 14.13
CA LYS A 107 5.36 15.47 15.23
C LYS A 107 6.83 15.91 15.18
N HIS A 108 7.75 14.99 14.90
CA HIS A 108 9.17 15.30 14.74
C HIS A 108 9.41 16.24 13.55
N ALA A 109 8.86 15.92 12.38
CA ALA A 109 8.97 16.78 11.20
C ALA A 109 8.40 18.19 11.45
N VAL A 110 7.27 18.32 12.14
CA VAL A 110 6.74 19.64 12.52
C VAL A 110 7.64 20.34 13.52
N GLN A 111 8.20 19.63 14.49
CA GLN A 111 9.15 20.22 15.43
C GLN A 111 10.37 20.82 14.70
N ASP A 112 10.92 20.11 13.72
CA ASP A 112 12.02 20.62 12.90
C ASP A 112 11.61 21.88 12.13
N ILE A 113 10.41 21.90 11.54
CA ILE A 113 9.86 23.09 10.86
C ILE A 113 9.71 24.26 11.83
N VAL A 114 9.10 24.02 13.00
CA VAL A 114 8.88 25.05 14.02
C VAL A 114 10.20 25.65 14.50
N ILE A 115 11.28 24.87 14.58
CA ILE A 115 12.59 25.37 15.04
C ILE A 115 13.35 26.08 13.92
N HIS A 116 13.38 25.50 12.71
CA HIS A 116 14.35 25.87 11.68
C HIS A 116 13.76 26.62 10.49
N ALA A 117 12.46 26.51 10.21
CA ALA A 117 11.88 27.21 9.07
C ALA A 117 11.88 28.73 9.27
N LYS A 118 12.01 29.45 8.15
CA LYS A 118 11.82 30.90 8.11
C LYS A 118 10.35 31.27 8.25
N GLU A 119 10.09 32.54 8.54
CA GLU A 119 8.74 33.13 8.42
C GLU A 119 8.32 33.22 6.95
N GLU A 120 7.01 33.41 6.74
CA GLU A 120 6.34 33.34 5.44
C GLU A 120 6.58 32.00 4.71
N VAL A 121 6.38 30.88 5.42
CA VAL A 121 6.58 29.52 4.88
C VAL A 121 5.26 28.82 4.54
N PHE A 122 5.21 28.14 3.40
CA PHE A 122 4.11 27.24 3.05
C PHE A 122 4.41 25.82 3.53
N ILE A 123 3.48 25.19 4.24
CA ILE A 123 3.64 23.82 4.76
C ILE A 123 2.52 22.96 4.18
N SER A 124 2.87 21.82 3.59
CA SER A 124 1.90 20.83 3.12
C SER A 124 2.14 19.47 3.77
N LEU A 125 1.08 18.83 4.24
CA LEU A 125 1.13 17.45 4.71
C LEU A 125 0.62 16.51 3.62
N GLU A 126 1.44 15.54 3.23
CA GLU A 126 1.05 14.49 2.27
C GLU A 126 0.92 13.12 2.91
N SER A 127 1.64 12.88 4.01
CA SER A 127 1.53 11.64 4.79
C SER A 127 0.07 11.34 5.13
N THR A 128 -0.36 10.09 4.87
CA THR A 128 -1.74 9.69 5.18
C THR A 128 -2.00 9.80 6.68
N THR A 129 -3.12 10.42 7.06
CA THR A 129 -3.46 10.69 8.45
C THR A 129 -4.96 10.87 8.65
N TYR A 130 -5.40 11.14 9.88
CA TYR A 130 -6.80 11.38 10.22
C TYR A 130 -7.26 12.83 9.96
N PRO A 131 -8.58 13.05 9.74
CA PRO A 131 -9.13 14.40 9.61
C PRO A 131 -8.90 15.24 10.88
N GLY A 132 -8.22 16.37 10.73
CA GLY A 132 -7.83 17.31 11.78
C GLY A 132 -6.32 17.42 11.98
N THR A 133 -5.51 16.49 11.48
CA THR A 133 -4.07 16.45 11.74
C THR A 133 -3.35 17.72 11.31
N THR A 134 -3.69 18.32 10.16
CA THR A 134 -3.05 19.54 9.68
C THR A 134 -3.29 20.71 10.66
N ARG A 135 -4.47 20.81 11.28
CA ARG A 135 -4.72 21.83 12.31
C ARG A 135 -4.06 21.48 13.63
N GLU A 136 -4.25 20.24 14.07
CA GLU A 136 -3.84 19.77 15.40
C GLU A 136 -2.31 19.66 15.54
N LEU A 137 -1.61 19.22 14.49
CA LEU A 137 -0.18 18.93 14.54
C LEU A 137 0.68 19.94 13.80
N ILE A 138 0.18 20.69 12.82
CA ILE A 138 0.97 21.72 12.11
C ILE A 138 0.60 23.12 12.60
N CYS A 139 -0.69 23.48 12.54
CA CYS A 139 -1.10 24.84 12.87
C CYS A 139 -0.91 25.14 14.36
N ALA A 140 -1.31 24.23 15.26
CA ALA A 140 -1.25 24.51 16.70
C ALA A 140 0.18 24.83 17.18
N PRO A 141 1.23 24.04 16.87
CA PRO A 141 2.60 24.40 17.25
C PRO A 141 3.11 25.72 16.66
N MET A 142 2.75 26.04 15.41
CA MET A 142 3.13 27.32 14.77
C MET A 142 2.46 28.51 15.46
N LEU A 143 1.18 28.40 15.81
CA LEU A 143 0.43 29.42 16.54
C LEU A 143 0.96 29.59 17.97
N GLU A 144 1.34 28.51 18.65
CA GLU A 144 1.96 28.55 19.99
C GLU A 144 3.30 29.29 20.00
N LYS A 145 4.06 29.21 18.89
CA LYS A 145 5.28 30.00 18.69
C LYS A 145 5.01 31.49 18.40
N GLY A 146 3.75 31.86 18.18
CA GLY A 146 3.31 33.24 17.92
C GLY A 146 3.23 33.59 16.44
N HIS A 147 3.38 32.63 15.52
CA HIS A 147 3.21 32.87 14.09
C HIS A 147 1.73 33.08 13.73
N ILE A 148 1.46 33.92 12.74
CA ILE A 148 0.13 34.27 12.26
C ILE A 148 -0.20 33.46 11.00
N LEU A 149 -1.22 32.61 11.08
CA LEU A 149 -1.73 31.86 9.92
C LEU A 149 -2.23 32.83 8.83
N GLY A 150 -1.84 32.59 7.58
CA GLY A 150 -2.20 33.42 6.43
C GLY A 150 -1.25 34.61 6.22
N HIS A 151 -0.22 34.76 7.08
CA HIS A 151 0.82 35.76 6.96
C HIS A 151 2.21 35.13 7.14
N ASP A 152 2.52 34.66 8.35
CA ASP A 152 3.83 34.09 8.68
C ASP A 152 3.94 32.62 8.27
N PHE A 153 2.82 31.92 8.16
CA PHE A 153 2.79 30.58 7.60
C PHE A 153 1.45 30.26 6.94
N PHE A 154 1.49 29.26 6.05
CA PHE A 154 0.33 28.74 5.34
C PHE A 154 0.34 27.22 5.46
N ALA A 155 -0.83 26.58 5.57
CA ALA A 155 -0.91 25.14 5.78
C ALA A 155 -1.93 24.46 4.87
N CYS A 156 -1.55 23.35 4.25
CA CYS A 156 -2.41 22.52 3.42
C CYS A 156 -2.25 21.04 3.75
N TYR A 157 -3.26 20.27 3.36
CA TYR A 157 -3.17 18.84 3.19
C TYR A 157 -3.32 18.48 1.72
N SER A 158 -2.48 17.57 1.23
CA SER A 158 -2.54 17.08 -0.14
C SER A 158 -2.08 15.62 -0.23
N PRO A 159 -3.00 14.64 -0.15
CA PRO A 159 -2.62 13.24 -0.02
C PRO A 159 -1.92 12.72 -1.26
N GLU A 160 -0.98 11.79 -1.07
CA GLU A 160 -0.52 10.90 -2.14
C GLU A 160 -1.61 9.86 -2.47
N ARG A 161 -1.80 9.58 -3.76
CA ARG A 161 -2.87 8.74 -4.31
C ARG A 161 -2.39 7.74 -5.37
N VAL A 162 -1.10 7.72 -5.67
CA VAL A 162 -0.50 6.76 -6.61
C VAL A 162 -0.74 5.32 -6.16
N ASP A 163 -1.06 4.47 -7.15
CA ASP A 163 -1.10 3.02 -7.01
C ASP A 163 0.28 2.46 -7.44
N PRO A 164 1.09 1.92 -6.50
CA PRO A 164 2.43 1.43 -6.81
C PRO A 164 2.42 0.41 -7.96
N GLY A 165 3.33 0.56 -8.93
CA GLY A 165 3.43 -0.32 -10.10
C GLY A 165 2.38 -0.08 -11.20
N ASN A 166 1.54 0.95 -11.07
CA ASN A 166 0.58 1.30 -12.11
C ASN A 166 1.27 1.95 -13.32
N LYS A 167 1.24 1.27 -14.48
CA LYS A 167 1.90 1.74 -15.71
C LYS A 167 1.21 2.95 -16.37
N LYS A 168 -0.05 3.22 -16.02
CA LYS A 168 -0.86 4.29 -16.63
C LYS A 168 -0.90 5.55 -15.77
N PHE A 169 -1.02 5.38 -14.46
CA PHE A 169 -1.14 6.47 -13.50
C PHE A 169 0.09 6.51 -12.58
N HIS A 170 0.81 7.61 -12.62
CA HIS A 170 2.00 7.91 -11.81
C HIS A 170 1.81 9.27 -11.12
N THR A 171 2.82 9.72 -10.37
CA THR A 171 2.73 10.96 -9.55
C THR A 171 2.22 12.16 -10.34
N LEU A 172 2.76 12.42 -11.54
CA LEU A 172 2.42 13.62 -12.32
C LEU A 172 0.95 13.66 -12.81
N ASN A 173 0.37 12.52 -13.23
CA ASN A 173 -0.93 12.50 -13.91
C ASN A 173 -2.08 12.01 -13.01
N THR A 174 -1.78 11.55 -11.80
CA THR A 174 -2.81 11.19 -10.81
C THR A 174 -3.38 12.48 -10.22
N PRO A 175 -4.70 12.74 -10.30
CA PRO A 175 -5.26 13.98 -9.79
C PRO A 175 -4.98 14.16 -8.29
N LYS A 176 -4.40 15.32 -7.94
CA LYS A 176 -4.00 15.62 -6.57
C LYS A 176 -5.05 16.50 -5.90
N VAL A 177 -5.58 16.02 -4.77
CA VAL A 177 -6.55 16.78 -3.96
C VAL A 177 -5.78 17.79 -3.12
N VAL A 178 -6.27 19.03 -3.02
CA VAL A 178 -5.64 20.08 -2.21
C VAL A 178 -6.68 20.74 -1.31
N GLY A 179 -6.47 20.64 0.00
CA GLY A 179 -7.29 21.32 1.01
C GLY A 179 -6.44 22.23 1.88
N GLY A 180 -6.70 23.53 1.83
CA GLY A 180 -6.06 24.50 2.73
C GLY A 180 -6.76 24.61 4.07
N VAL A 181 -6.05 25.03 5.11
CA VAL A 181 -6.67 25.37 6.40
C VAL A 181 -7.51 26.65 6.32
N ASP A 182 -7.22 27.49 5.32
CA ASP A 182 -7.98 28.66 4.89
C ASP A 182 -7.91 28.81 3.35
N ALA A 183 -8.61 29.82 2.80
CA ALA A 183 -8.68 30.06 1.36
C ALA A 183 -7.32 30.42 0.74
N THR A 184 -6.50 31.22 1.45
CA THR A 184 -5.19 31.65 0.97
C THR A 184 -4.21 30.49 0.89
N SER A 185 -4.18 29.64 1.92
CA SER A 185 -3.37 28.42 1.94
C SER A 185 -3.80 27.51 0.80
N ARG A 186 -5.11 27.30 0.60
CA ARG A 186 -5.63 26.47 -0.49
C ARG A 186 -5.14 26.97 -1.84
N GLU A 187 -5.27 28.26 -2.11
CA GLU A 187 -4.82 28.87 -3.36
C GLU A 187 -3.31 28.71 -3.57
N LEU A 188 -2.50 28.88 -2.52
CA LEU A 188 -1.05 28.66 -2.59
C LEU A 188 -0.71 27.19 -2.89
N GLY A 189 -1.41 26.24 -2.27
CA GLY A 189 -1.26 24.82 -2.55
C GLY A 189 -1.67 24.47 -3.99
N GLU A 190 -2.79 25.02 -4.47
CA GLU A 190 -3.26 24.86 -5.85
C GLU A 190 -2.19 25.33 -6.85
N ILE A 191 -1.63 26.53 -6.63
CA ILE A 191 -0.58 27.09 -7.48
C ILE A 191 0.67 26.22 -7.46
N LEU A 192 1.17 25.85 -6.28
CA LEU A 192 2.41 25.08 -6.12
C LEU A 192 2.29 23.71 -6.78
N TYR A 193 1.27 22.93 -6.43
CA TYR A 193 1.09 21.60 -6.99
C TYR A 193 0.76 21.65 -8.48
N GLY A 194 0.06 22.67 -8.95
CA GLY A 194 -0.22 22.88 -10.37
C GLY A 194 1.03 23.12 -11.24
N GLN A 195 2.21 23.38 -10.65
CA GLN A 195 3.46 23.46 -11.40
C GLN A 195 4.04 22.07 -11.75
N VAL A 196 3.61 21.03 -11.03
CA VAL A 196 4.19 19.68 -11.12
C VAL A 196 3.15 18.63 -11.52
N ILE A 197 1.90 18.77 -11.08
CA ILE A 197 0.82 17.82 -11.28
C ILE A 197 -0.14 18.31 -12.37
N ASP A 198 -0.55 17.41 -13.26
CA ASP A 198 -1.40 17.73 -14.42
C ASP A 198 -2.82 18.16 -14.03
N THR A 199 -3.35 17.65 -12.91
CA THR A 199 -4.69 17.97 -12.44
C THR A 199 -4.72 18.15 -10.93
N VAL A 200 -5.05 19.36 -10.48
CA VAL A 200 -5.29 19.68 -9.08
C VAL A 200 -6.79 19.79 -8.83
N VAL A 201 -7.26 19.16 -7.76
CA VAL A 201 -8.67 19.15 -7.34
C VAL A 201 -8.79 19.87 -6.00
N PRO A 202 -9.16 21.16 -5.98
CA PRO A 202 -9.29 21.90 -4.75
C PRO A 202 -10.54 21.50 -3.96
N VAL A 203 -10.39 21.45 -2.64
CA VAL A 203 -11.50 21.25 -1.68
C VAL A 203 -11.50 22.34 -0.62
N ASN A 204 -12.62 22.52 0.07
CA ASN A 204 -12.84 23.68 0.93
C ASN A 204 -12.02 23.69 2.24
N SER A 205 -11.49 22.55 2.67
CA SER A 205 -10.72 22.45 3.91
C SER A 205 -9.69 21.32 3.87
N ALA A 206 -8.64 21.46 4.67
CA ALA A 206 -7.66 20.39 4.91
C ALA A 206 -8.36 19.08 5.36
N GLU A 207 -9.37 19.18 6.23
CA GLU A 207 -10.12 18.01 6.72
C GLU A 207 -10.83 17.23 5.61
N VAL A 208 -11.33 17.91 4.58
CA VAL A 208 -11.99 17.24 3.45
C VAL A 208 -10.95 16.48 2.63
N ALA A 209 -9.76 17.05 2.44
CA ALA A 209 -8.66 16.38 1.75
C ALA A 209 -8.08 15.21 2.56
N GLU A 210 -7.97 15.34 3.89
CA GLU A 210 -7.56 14.27 4.81
C GLU A 210 -8.57 13.11 4.77
N MET A 211 -9.86 13.45 4.88
CA MET A 211 -10.93 12.45 4.86
C MET A 211 -11.07 11.77 3.50
N SER A 212 -10.84 12.46 2.38
CA SER A 212 -10.98 11.85 1.04
C SER A 212 -10.01 10.68 0.86
N LYS A 213 -8.77 10.80 1.36
CA LYS A 213 -7.79 9.71 1.28
C LYS A 213 -8.22 8.50 2.09
N LEU A 214 -8.65 8.70 3.33
CA LEU A 214 -9.12 7.60 4.17
C LEU A 214 -10.40 6.97 3.62
N LEU A 215 -11.29 7.77 3.03
CA LEU A 215 -12.51 7.28 2.41
C LEU A 215 -12.21 6.38 1.21
N GLU A 216 -11.26 6.75 0.34
CA GLU A 216 -10.82 5.93 -0.80
C GLU A 216 -10.35 4.54 -0.37
N ASN A 217 -9.48 4.47 0.64
CA ASN A 217 -8.92 3.20 1.10
C ASN A 217 -9.89 2.41 2.00
N THR A 218 -10.73 3.08 2.78
CA THR A 218 -11.83 2.45 3.53
C THR A 218 -12.84 1.81 2.59
N PHE A 219 -13.23 2.51 1.52
CA PHE A 219 -14.11 1.95 0.49
C PHE A 219 -13.52 0.68 -0.14
N ARG A 220 -12.23 0.70 -0.50
CA ARG A 220 -11.55 -0.50 -1.04
C ARG A 220 -11.54 -1.65 -0.03
N SER A 221 -11.15 -1.39 1.22
CA SER A 221 -11.09 -2.40 2.27
C SER A 221 -12.45 -3.08 2.52
N ILE A 222 -13.52 -2.29 2.61
CA ILE A 222 -14.89 -2.79 2.81
C ILE A 222 -15.35 -3.66 1.63
N ASN A 223 -15.11 -3.23 0.39
CA ASN A 223 -15.55 -4.01 -0.77
C ASN A 223 -14.74 -5.30 -0.96
N ILE A 224 -13.45 -5.30 -0.59
CA ILE A 224 -12.64 -6.54 -0.58
C ILE A 224 -13.17 -7.49 0.50
N ALA A 225 -13.45 -6.99 1.71
CA ALA A 225 -14.03 -7.81 2.77
C ALA A 225 -15.39 -8.39 2.36
N PHE A 226 -16.25 -7.55 1.77
CA PHE A 226 -17.55 -7.97 1.28
C PHE A 226 -17.43 -9.08 0.24
N ILE A 227 -16.57 -8.94 -0.78
CA ILE A 227 -16.47 -9.96 -1.82
C ILE A 227 -15.83 -11.26 -1.30
N ASN A 228 -14.93 -11.17 -0.33
CA ASN A 228 -14.39 -12.31 0.39
C ASN A 228 -15.47 -13.05 1.19
N GLU A 229 -16.32 -12.32 1.93
CA GLU A 229 -17.46 -12.92 2.63
C GLU A 229 -18.45 -13.57 1.66
N MET A 230 -18.71 -12.93 0.52
CA MET A 230 -19.57 -13.49 -0.52
C MET A 230 -18.98 -14.76 -1.16
N ALA A 231 -17.66 -14.87 -1.28
CA ALA A 231 -17.01 -16.09 -1.74
C ALA A 231 -17.24 -17.26 -0.77
N LEU A 232 -17.04 -17.04 0.54
CA LEU A 232 -17.33 -18.03 1.57
C LEU A 232 -18.81 -18.45 1.60
N LEU A 233 -19.73 -17.49 1.40
CA LEU A 233 -21.16 -17.78 1.29
C LEU A 233 -21.47 -18.61 0.03
N ALA A 234 -20.91 -18.22 -1.12
CA ALA A 234 -21.12 -18.91 -2.39
C ALA A 234 -20.65 -20.37 -2.32
N GLU A 235 -19.54 -20.64 -1.63
CA GLU A 235 -19.08 -22.01 -1.36
C GLU A 235 -20.11 -22.83 -0.59
N LYS A 236 -20.73 -22.26 0.46
CA LYS A 236 -21.81 -22.93 1.21
C LYS A 236 -23.07 -23.14 0.38
N MET A 237 -23.28 -22.33 -0.64
CA MET A 237 -24.41 -22.44 -1.57
C MET A 237 -24.08 -23.28 -2.81
N GLU A 238 -22.85 -23.78 -2.94
CA GLU A 238 -22.36 -24.47 -4.13
C GLU A 238 -22.51 -23.63 -5.41
N ILE A 239 -22.15 -22.34 -5.32
CA ILE A 239 -22.18 -21.37 -6.42
C ILE A 239 -20.77 -20.87 -6.73
N ASP A 240 -20.46 -20.71 -8.03
CA ASP A 240 -19.21 -20.11 -8.50
C ASP A 240 -19.24 -18.58 -8.32
N ILE A 241 -18.48 -18.06 -7.35
CA ILE A 241 -18.45 -16.62 -7.09
C ILE A 241 -17.75 -15.86 -8.22
N TRP A 242 -16.79 -16.48 -8.91
CA TRP A 242 -16.07 -15.82 -10.00
C TRP A 242 -16.99 -15.59 -11.20
N GLU A 243 -17.75 -16.61 -11.61
CA GLU A 243 -18.78 -16.47 -12.65
C GLU A 243 -19.83 -15.45 -12.23
N THR A 244 -20.27 -15.51 -10.97
CA THR A 244 -21.25 -14.56 -10.42
C THR A 244 -20.74 -13.11 -10.49
N ILE A 245 -19.47 -12.86 -10.17
CA ILE A 245 -18.84 -11.53 -10.28
C ILE A 245 -18.76 -11.08 -11.73
N GLU A 246 -18.38 -11.94 -12.68
CA GLU A 246 -18.36 -11.58 -14.10
C GLU A 246 -19.76 -11.23 -14.60
N ALA A 247 -20.76 -12.03 -14.26
CA ALA A 247 -22.15 -11.78 -14.61
C ALA A 247 -22.65 -10.45 -14.03
N ALA A 248 -22.38 -10.16 -12.76
CA ALA A 248 -22.72 -8.89 -12.13
C ALA A 248 -21.98 -7.69 -12.77
N SER A 249 -20.72 -7.90 -13.16
CA SER A 249 -19.88 -6.88 -13.82
C SER A 249 -20.35 -6.49 -15.21
N SER A 250 -21.24 -7.29 -15.83
CA SER A 250 -21.88 -6.93 -17.10
C SER A 250 -22.82 -5.72 -16.97
N LYS A 251 -23.24 -5.38 -15.75
CA LYS A 251 -24.09 -4.21 -15.49
C LYS A 251 -23.26 -2.93 -15.53
N PRO A 252 -23.57 -1.96 -16.41
CA PRO A 252 -22.72 -0.79 -16.63
C PRO A 252 -22.77 0.27 -15.51
N PHE A 253 -23.56 0.06 -14.45
CA PHE A 253 -23.71 1.00 -13.33
C PHE A 253 -24.01 0.29 -12.01
N GLY A 254 -23.55 0.88 -10.91
CA GLY A 254 -23.86 0.44 -9.55
C GLY A 254 -23.15 -0.84 -9.10
N PHE A 255 -22.27 -1.42 -9.92
CA PHE A 255 -21.41 -2.54 -9.54
C PHE A 255 -19.97 -2.23 -9.93
N MET A 256 -19.10 -2.05 -8.93
CA MET A 256 -17.67 -1.95 -9.12
C MET A 256 -17.07 -3.31 -8.83
N LYS A 257 -16.32 -3.87 -9.79
CA LYS A 257 -15.75 -5.22 -9.66
C LYS A 257 -14.65 -5.24 -8.61
N PHE A 258 -14.84 -6.09 -7.60
CA PHE A 258 -13.81 -6.56 -6.68
C PHE A 258 -13.75 -8.09 -6.80
N THR A 259 -12.59 -8.67 -6.49
CA THR A 259 -12.36 -10.12 -6.58
C THR A 259 -11.88 -10.66 -5.24
N PRO A 260 -12.31 -11.86 -4.85
CA PRO A 260 -11.87 -12.48 -3.60
C PRO A 260 -10.39 -12.87 -3.67
N GLY A 261 -9.79 -13.14 -2.51
CA GLY A 261 -8.42 -13.64 -2.43
C GLY A 261 -7.93 -13.93 -1.01
N PRO A 262 -6.61 -14.16 -0.84
CA PRO A 262 -6.02 -14.62 0.42
C PRO A 262 -5.96 -13.57 1.52
N GLY A 263 -6.43 -12.35 1.26
CA GLY A 263 -6.38 -11.21 2.19
C GLY A 263 -5.92 -9.92 1.51
N ILE A 264 -5.69 -8.90 2.33
CA ILE A 264 -5.14 -7.60 1.92
C ILE A 264 -3.73 -7.45 2.49
N GLY A 265 -2.89 -6.66 1.81
CA GLY A 265 -1.59 -6.25 2.34
C GLY A 265 -1.17 -4.87 1.84
N GLY A 266 0.10 -4.52 2.05
CA GLY A 266 0.69 -3.22 1.71
C GLY A 266 0.42 -2.12 2.74
N HIS A 267 0.83 -0.89 2.41
CA HIS A 267 0.91 0.23 3.37
C HIS A 267 -0.42 0.88 3.73
N CYS A 268 -1.41 0.79 2.85
CA CYS A 268 -2.53 1.72 2.89
C CYS A 268 -3.82 1.02 3.30
N ILE A 269 -4.20 -0.05 2.61
CA ILE A 269 -5.52 -0.69 2.80
C ILE A 269 -5.68 -1.30 4.20
N PRO A 270 -4.68 -1.98 4.79
CA PRO A 270 -4.83 -2.53 6.13
C PRO A 270 -4.77 -1.45 7.23
N LEU A 271 -4.08 -0.33 7.00
CA LEU A 271 -3.78 0.69 8.01
C LEU A 271 -4.77 1.86 8.00
N ASP A 272 -5.00 2.50 6.85
CA ASP A 272 -5.74 3.75 6.72
C ASP A 272 -7.18 3.70 7.29
N PRO A 273 -7.96 2.61 7.11
CA PRO A 273 -9.28 2.52 7.72
C PRO A 273 -9.23 2.60 9.25
N MET A 274 -8.14 2.13 9.88
CA MET A 274 -7.97 2.19 11.33
C MET A 274 -7.71 3.61 11.82
N TYR A 275 -7.05 4.47 11.03
CA TYR A 275 -6.96 5.90 11.34
C TYR A 275 -8.35 6.55 11.46
N LEU A 276 -9.24 6.24 10.51
CA LEU A 276 -10.59 6.79 10.51
C LEU A 276 -11.42 6.23 11.68
N SER A 277 -11.32 4.92 11.94
CA SER A 277 -11.99 4.27 13.08
C SER A 277 -11.53 4.87 14.42
N TRP A 278 -10.21 5.03 14.59
CA TRP A 278 -9.61 5.64 15.78
C TRP A 278 -10.10 7.08 15.99
N LYS A 279 -10.07 7.92 14.94
CA LYS A 279 -10.54 9.31 15.05
C LYS A 279 -12.03 9.38 15.36
N ALA A 280 -12.83 8.49 14.79
CA ALA A 280 -14.27 8.45 15.03
C ALA A 280 -14.61 8.13 16.50
N LYS A 281 -13.83 7.26 17.16
CA LYS A 281 -14.00 6.97 18.61
C LYS A 281 -13.89 8.23 19.47
N SER A 282 -13.00 9.16 19.13
CA SER A 282 -12.88 10.47 19.82
C SER A 282 -14.15 11.34 19.72
N LYS A 283 -15.03 11.03 18.76
CA LYS A 283 -16.33 11.68 18.53
C LYS A 283 -17.51 10.82 19.00
N ASN A 284 -17.25 9.79 19.82
CA ASN A 284 -18.26 8.85 20.28
C ASN A 284 -19.00 8.15 19.13
N PHE A 285 -18.31 7.93 17.99
CA PHE A 285 -18.83 7.19 16.85
C PHE A 285 -18.00 5.91 16.64
N TYR A 286 -18.67 4.77 16.59
CA TYR A 286 -18.04 3.45 16.46
C TYR A 286 -18.44 2.83 15.12
N SER A 287 -17.50 2.81 14.17
CA SER A 287 -17.77 2.35 12.81
C SER A 287 -17.69 0.82 12.71
N ARG A 288 -18.82 0.16 12.96
CA ARG A 288 -18.93 -1.32 12.87
C ARG A 288 -18.57 -1.86 11.49
N PHE A 289 -18.81 -1.10 10.41
CA PHE A 289 -18.44 -1.52 9.05
C PHE A 289 -16.93 -1.59 8.85
N ILE A 290 -16.19 -0.62 9.39
CA ILE A 290 -14.74 -0.58 9.27
C ILE A 290 -14.11 -1.72 10.08
N GLU A 291 -14.61 -1.93 11.30
CA GLU A 291 -14.14 -3.01 12.18
C GLU A 291 -14.42 -4.39 11.56
N LEU A 292 -15.64 -4.63 11.07
CA LEU A 292 -16.00 -5.89 10.41
C LEU A 292 -15.15 -6.13 9.16
N ALA A 293 -14.98 -5.12 8.30
CA ALA A 293 -14.15 -5.26 7.11
C ALA A 293 -12.69 -5.59 7.44
N HIS A 294 -12.15 -4.97 8.48
CA HIS A 294 -10.80 -5.27 8.96
C HIS A 294 -10.70 -6.72 9.46
N GLU A 295 -11.64 -7.16 10.31
CA GLU A 295 -11.69 -8.53 10.83
C GLU A 295 -11.81 -9.56 9.70
N THR A 296 -12.76 -9.39 8.78
CA THR A 296 -12.96 -10.30 7.64
C THR A 296 -11.68 -10.42 6.82
N ASN A 297 -11.05 -9.29 6.47
CA ASN A 297 -9.83 -9.30 5.67
C ASN A 297 -8.64 -9.92 6.42
N HIS A 298 -8.51 -9.69 7.72
CA HIS A 298 -7.44 -10.23 8.56
C HIS A 298 -7.54 -11.75 8.73
N LEU A 299 -8.76 -12.32 8.71
CA LEU A 299 -9.00 -13.75 8.82
C LEU A 299 -8.79 -14.52 7.50
N MET A 300 -8.63 -13.84 6.36
CA MET A 300 -8.52 -14.51 5.07
C MET A 300 -7.31 -15.43 4.92
N PRO A 301 -6.10 -15.08 5.40
CA PRO A 301 -4.97 -16.01 5.43
C PRO A 301 -5.30 -17.33 6.13
N GLU A 302 -6.01 -17.28 7.26
CA GLU A 302 -6.43 -18.48 8.00
C GLU A 302 -7.41 -19.32 7.16
N LYS A 303 -8.36 -18.70 6.46
CA LYS A 303 -9.26 -19.43 5.55
C LYS A 303 -8.52 -20.11 4.40
N MET A 304 -7.45 -19.51 3.88
CA MET A 304 -6.64 -20.16 2.84
C MET A 304 -5.91 -21.38 3.41
N VAL A 305 -5.48 -21.34 4.67
CA VAL A 305 -4.89 -22.51 5.34
C VAL A 305 -5.95 -23.60 5.58
N ASP A 306 -7.19 -23.23 5.88
CA ASP A 306 -8.29 -24.19 5.99
C ASP A 306 -8.59 -24.84 4.62
N HIS A 307 -8.58 -24.06 3.53
CA HIS A 307 -8.68 -24.59 2.16
C HIS A 307 -7.51 -25.52 1.81
N ALA A 308 -6.29 -25.21 2.27
CA ALA A 308 -5.14 -26.10 2.09
C ALA A 308 -5.35 -27.45 2.79
N ALA A 309 -5.93 -27.45 3.99
CA ALA A 309 -6.31 -28.69 4.69
C ALA A 309 -7.37 -29.48 3.92
N GLU A 310 -8.41 -28.81 3.41
CA GLU A 310 -9.47 -29.45 2.63
C GLU A 310 -8.93 -30.08 1.34
N ALA A 311 -8.08 -29.35 0.60
CA ALA A 311 -7.43 -29.87 -0.60
C ALA A 311 -6.57 -31.11 -0.30
N LEU A 312 -5.72 -31.06 0.74
CA LEU A 312 -4.89 -32.20 1.15
C LEU A 312 -5.72 -33.41 1.60
N ASN A 313 -6.86 -33.17 2.26
CA ASN A 313 -7.76 -34.23 2.71
C ASN A 313 -8.36 -35.04 1.56
N LEU A 314 -8.56 -34.46 0.38
CA LEU A 314 -8.98 -35.21 -0.82
C LEU A 314 -7.97 -36.31 -1.20
N HIS A 315 -6.71 -36.14 -0.81
CA HIS A 315 -5.61 -37.08 -1.03
C HIS A 315 -5.18 -37.81 0.25
N GLN A 316 -6.01 -37.78 1.30
CA GLN A 316 -5.76 -38.41 2.59
C GLN A 316 -4.45 -37.93 3.26
N LYS A 317 -4.06 -36.68 3.01
CA LYS A 317 -2.92 -36.02 3.66
C LYS A 317 -3.40 -34.98 4.67
N SER A 318 -2.64 -34.81 5.75
CA SER A 318 -2.79 -33.73 6.71
C SER A 318 -1.82 -32.59 6.40
N ILE A 319 -2.09 -31.37 6.89
CA ILE A 319 -1.08 -30.28 6.84
C ILE A 319 0.20 -30.70 7.56
N ASN A 320 0.08 -31.26 8.77
CA ASN A 320 1.23 -31.77 9.51
C ASN A 320 1.93 -32.87 8.72
N GLY A 321 3.21 -32.67 8.44
CA GLY A 321 4.06 -33.58 7.67
C GLY A 321 3.96 -33.44 6.15
N SER A 322 3.07 -32.59 5.62
CA SER A 322 3.02 -32.32 4.17
C SER A 322 4.09 -31.31 3.76
N LYS A 323 4.65 -31.50 2.57
CA LYS A 323 5.50 -30.54 1.87
C LYS A 323 4.65 -29.58 1.07
N ILE A 324 4.71 -28.30 1.41
CA ILE A 324 3.89 -27.26 0.78
C ILE A 324 4.78 -26.20 0.14
N LEU A 325 4.52 -25.88 -1.12
CA LEU A 325 5.20 -24.80 -1.83
C LEU A 325 4.27 -23.59 -1.96
N LEU A 326 4.67 -22.45 -1.40
CA LEU A 326 4.01 -21.18 -1.66
C LEU A 326 4.59 -20.51 -2.92
N VAL A 327 3.73 -20.14 -3.86
CA VAL A 327 4.10 -19.45 -5.10
C VAL A 327 3.66 -17.99 -4.99
N GLY A 328 4.66 -17.10 -4.88
CA GLY A 328 4.49 -15.68 -4.58
C GLY A 328 4.30 -15.40 -3.10
N MET A 329 5.01 -14.38 -2.60
CA MET A 329 5.00 -13.93 -1.21
C MET A 329 4.70 -12.44 -1.09
N ALA A 330 4.98 -11.63 -2.11
CA ALA A 330 4.63 -10.22 -2.13
C ALA A 330 3.11 -10.01 -2.00
N TYR A 331 2.69 -8.87 -1.42
CA TYR A 331 1.25 -8.60 -1.25
C TYR A 331 0.53 -8.29 -2.58
N LYS A 332 1.30 -7.92 -3.62
CA LYS A 332 0.83 -7.54 -4.95
C LYS A 332 1.73 -8.14 -6.01
N GLU A 333 1.13 -8.54 -7.14
CA GLU A 333 1.86 -9.03 -8.30
C GLU A 333 2.90 -8.03 -8.79
N ASN A 334 4.06 -8.55 -9.21
CA ASN A 334 5.16 -7.77 -9.81
C ASN A 334 5.69 -6.67 -8.87
N SER A 335 5.67 -6.93 -7.57
CA SER A 335 6.24 -6.08 -6.52
C SER A 335 7.10 -6.94 -5.60
N ASN A 336 8.12 -6.35 -4.98
CA ASN A 336 8.95 -6.99 -3.95
C ASN A 336 8.46 -6.70 -2.52
N ASP A 337 7.30 -6.06 -2.38
CA ASP A 337 6.83 -5.56 -1.12
C ASP A 337 6.07 -6.64 -0.33
N LEU A 338 6.61 -6.94 0.85
CA LEU A 338 6.11 -7.98 1.75
C LEU A 338 5.30 -7.42 2.91
N ARG A 339 5.19 -6.09 3.04
CA ARG A 339 4.57 -5.45 4.20
C ARG A 339 3.09 -5.83 4.27
N GLU A 340 2.65 -6.32 5.42
CA GLU A 340 1.31 -6.88 5.66
C GLU A 340 0.89 -7.97 4.66
N SER A 341 1.82 -8.66 4.00
CA SER A 341 1.45 -9.64 2.98
C SER A 341 0.67 -10.82 3.57
N PRO A 342 -0.43 -11.27 2.93
CA PRO A 342 -1.12 -12.49 3.32
C PRO A 342 -0.23 -13.74 3.14
N GLY A 343 0.75 -13.72 2.23
CA GLY A 343 1.68 -14.83 2.03
C GLY A 343 2.53 -15.12 3.27
N LEU A 344 2.96 -14.08 3.98
CA LEU A 344 3.68 -14.23 5.25
C LEU A 344 2.81 -14.91 6.30
N HIS A 345 1.55 -14.47 6.44
CA HIS A 345 0.62 -15.04 7.41
C HIS A 345 0.28 -16.50 7.08
N ILE A 346 0.08 -16.83 5.81
CA ILE A 346 -0.13 -18.21 5.36
C ILE A 346 1.09 -19.08 5.70
N TYR A 347 2.30 -18.60 5.41
CA TYR A 347 3.55 -19.29 5.76
C TYR A 347 3.61 -19.63 7.25
N GLU A 348 3.44 -18.63 8.12
CA GLU A 348 3.53 -18.82 9.57
C GLU A 348 2.48 -19.81 10.09
N GLN A 349 1.25 -19.73 9.58
CA GLN A 349 0.16 -20.62 10.00
C GLN A 349 0.36 -22.06 9.53
N LEU A 350 0.90 -22.27 8.32
CA LEU A 350 1.24 -23.61 7.83
C LEU A 350 2.38 -24.24 8.64
N CYS A 351 3.44 -23.48 8.91
CA CYS A 351 4.55 -23.89 9.76
C CYS A 351 4.06 -24.24 11.18
N ALA A 352 3.20 -23.41 11.77
CA ALA A 352 2.61 -23.65 13.09
C ALA A 352 1.75 -24.92 13.14
N ARG A 353 1.11 -25.31 12.01
CA ARG A 353 0.37 -26.56 11.85
C ARG A 353 1.25 -27.77 11.48
N GLY A 354 2.58 -27.59 11.41
CA GLY A 354 3.56 -28.67 11.23
C GLY A 354 3.87 -29.05 9.78
N ALA A 355 3.57 -28.18 8.81
CA ALA A 355 3.98 -28.38 7.42
C ALA A 355 5.48 -28.10 7.21
N ASP A 356 6.07 -28.77 6.21
CA ASP A 356 7.37 -28.43 5.65
C ASP A 356 7.15 -27.42 4.50
N VAL A 357 7.36 -26.13 4.78
CA VAL A 357 6.96 -25.04 3.87
C VAL A 357 8.17 -24.44 3.17
N SER A 358 8.18 -24.55 1.84
CA SER A 358 9.06 -23.79 0.95
C SER A 358 8.28 -22.67 0.28
N PHE A 359 8.97 -21.65 -0.21
CA PHE A 359 8.35 -20.63 -1.07
C PHE A 359 9.24 -20.31 -2.28
N CYS A 360 8.62 -19.91 -3.38
CA CYS A 360 9.29 -19.29 -4.51
C CYS A 360 8.65 -17.93 -4.84
N ASP A 361 9.45 -16.87 -4.76
CA ASP A 361 9.08 -15.53 -5.18
C ASP A 361 10.33 -14.81 -5.72
N PRO A 362 10.47 -14.69 -7.07
CA PRO A 362 11.59 -13.99 -7.68
C PRO A 362 11.64 -12.49 -7.36
N GLU A 363 10.50 -11.87 -7.07
CA GLU A 363 10.42 -10.44 -6.77
C GLU A 363 10.72 -10.17 -5.29
N ALA A 364 10.28 -11.05 -4.39
CA ALA A 364 10.51 -10.97 -2.94
C ALA A 364 11.29 -12.20 -2.41
N PRO A 365 12.61 -12.30 -2.70
CA PRO A 365 13.36 -13.54 -2.50
C PRO A 365 13.73 -13.84 -1.04
N VAL A 366 13.57 -12.89 -0.12
CA VAL A 366 13.99 -13.03 1.28
C VAL A 366 13.01 -12.34 2.20
N PHE A 367 12.62 -13.01 3.29
CA PHE A 367 11.90 -12.40 4.40
C PHE A 367 12.41 -12.93 5.75
N ARG A 368 12.00 -12.29 6.84
CA ARG A 368 12.23 -12.79 8.21
C ARG A 368 10.93 -13.32 8.77
N ASP A 369 10.96 -14.57 9.22
CA ASP A 369 9.81 -15.21 9.85
C ASP A 369 9.55 -14.66 11.27
N ALA A 370 8.44 -15.07 11.88
CA ALA A 370 8.04 -14.65 13.21
C ALA A 370 9.05 -15.03 14.32
N ASN A 371 9.91 -16.02 14.07
CA ASN A 371 11.00 -16.43 14.97
C ASN A 371 12.30 -15.66 14.71
N GLY A 372 12.32 -14.76 13.72
CA GLY A 372 13.48 -13.98 13.34
C GLY A 372 14.47 -14.71 12.43
N ASN A 373 14.14 -15.91 11.92
CA ASN A 373 14.99 -16.60 10.96
C ASN A 373 14.81 -16.01 9.57
N THR A 374 15.92 -15.95 8.83
CA THR A 374 15.89 -15.53 7.42
C THR A 374 15.45 -16.70 6.56
N GLN A 375 14.31 -16.55 5.88
CA GLN A 375 13.79 -17.49 4.91
C GLN A 375 14.18 -17.04 3.50
N GLN A 376 14.57 -17.98 2.64
CA GLN A 376 15.03 -17.70 1.28
C GLN A 376 14.17 -18.42 0.25
N SER A 377 13.85 -17.71 -0.83
CA SER A 377 13.12 -18.25 -1.97
C SER A 377 13.93 -19.36 -2.61
N ILE A 378 13.28 -20.48 -2.90
CA ILE A 378 13.85 -21.49 -3.79
C ILE A 378 13.81 -20.97 -5.24
N PRO A 379 14.72 -21.42 -6.11
CA PRO A 379 14.62 -21.14 -7.54
C PRO A 379 13.33 -21.71 -8.13
N VAL A 380 12.79 -21.03 -9.14
CA VAL A 380 11.66 -21.55 -9.91
C VAL A 380 12.14 -22.68 -10.80
N ASP A 381 11.92 -23.92 -10.37
CA ASP A 381 12.12 -25.14 -11.15
C ASP A 381 10.80 -25.92 -11.18
N TYR A 382 10.05 -25.77 -12.27
CA TYR A 382 8.73 -26.39 -12.41
C TYR A 382 8.77 -27.91 -12.27
N ASN A 383 9.84 -28.59 -12.72
CA ASN A 383 9.95 -30.05 -12.60
C ASN A 383 9.96 -30.50 -11.13
N ALA A 384 10.46 -29.65 -10.23
CA ALA A 384 10.51 -29.93 -8.80
C ALA A 384 9.16 -29.72 -8.10
N PHE A 385 8.15 -29.12 -8.75
CA PHE A 385 6.83 -28.87 -8.15
C PHE A 385 6.10 -30.19 -7.84
N SER A 386 6.38 -31.24 -8.61
CA SER A 386 5.88 -32.59 -8.39
C SER A 386 6.34 -33.23 -7.08
N ASN A 387 7.37 -32.67 -6.41
CA ASN A 387 7.86 -33.13 -5.11
C ASN A 387 7.06 -32.59 -3.91
N TYR A 388 6.16 -31.63 -4.14
CA TYR A 388 5.32 -31.03 -3.11
C TYR A 388 3.96 -31.71 -3.09
N ASP A 389 3.44 -31.89 -1.88
CA ASP A 389 2.12 -32.46 -1.64
C ASP A 389 1.01 -31.46 -1.98
N LEU A 390 1.30 -30.16 -1.88
CA LEU A 390 0.44 -29.06 -2.26
C LEU A 390 1.26 -27.85 -2.74
N VAL A 391 0.84 -27.27 -3.86
CA VAL A 391 1.33 -25.97 -4.34
C VAL A 391 0.24 -24.92 -4.11
N VAL A 392 0.55 -23.84 -3.39
CA VAL A 392 -0.40 -22.76 -3.10
C VAL A 392 -0.01 -21.52 -3.88
N ILE A 393 -0.86 -21.08 -4.79
CA ILE A 393 -0.67 -19.83 -5.52
C ILE A 393 -1.26 -18.69 -4.68
N VAL A 394 -0.39 -17.87 -4.11
CA VAL A 394 -0.78 -16.71 -3.29
C VAL A 394 -0.76 -15.43 -4.12
N THR A 395 0.37 -15.20 -4.83
CA THR A 395 0.57 -14.02 -5.67
C THR A 395 1.08 -14.43 -7.05
N PRO A 396 0.23 -14.43 -8.09
CA PRO A 396 0.61 -14.90 -9.42
C PRO A 396 1.38 -13.82 -10.20
N HIS A 397 2.66 -13.62 -9.89
CA HIS A 397 3.54 -12.72 -10.65
C HIS A 397 3.58 -13.09 -12.14
N GLN A 398 3.75 -12.10 -13.02
CA GLN A 398 3.79 -12.31 -14.49
C GLN A 398 4.99 -13.15 -14.94
N VAL A 399 6.03 -13.24 -14.11
CA VAL A 399 7.22 -14.07 -14.37
C VAL A 399 6.92 -15.57 -14.27
N PHE A 400 5.84 -15.96 -13.58
CA PHE A 400 5.46 -17.36 -13.46
C PHE A 400 4.75 -17.87 -14.70
N ASP A 401 5.14 -19.07 -15.15
CA ASP A 401 4.42 -19.83 -16.14
C ASP A 401 3.34 -20.65 -15.45
N LEU A 402 2.14 -20.07 -15.39
CA LEU A 402 0.97 -20.71 -14.79
C LEU A 402 0.60 -22.05 -15.46
N GLU A 403 0.93 -22.24 -16.74
CA GLU A 403 0.67 -23.50 -17.43
C GLU A 403 1.63 -24.60 -16.98
N GLN A 404 2.90 -24.26 -16.76
CA GLN A 404 3.90 -25.17 -16.18
C GLN A 404 3.57 -25.50 -14.71
N ILE A 405 3.20 -24.51 -13.90
CA ILE A 405 2.73 -24.75 -12.52
C ILE A 405 1.54 -25.72 -12.53
N GLY A 406 0.56 -25.43 -13.39
CA GLY A 406 -0.60 -26.28 -13.61
C GLY A 406 -0.20 -27.69 -14.04
N THR A 407 0.80 -27.86 -14.91
CA THR A 407 1.20 -29.17 -15.46
C THR A 407 1.99 -30.00 -14.46
N GLU A 408 2.99 -29.41 -13.81
CA GLU A 408 3.98 -30.14 -12.99
C GLU A 408 3.56 -30.37 -11.53
N SER A 409 2.56 -29.64 -11.04
CA SER A 409 2.07 -29.81 -9.66
C SER A 409 1.13 -31.02 -9.53
N GLN A 410 1.19 -31.72 -8.39
CA GLN A 410 0.28 -32.83 -8.07
C GLN A 410 -1.10 -32.35 -7.61
N LEU A 411 -1.11 -31.34 -6.74
CA LEU A 411 -2.30 -30.72 -6.16
C LEU A 411 -2.03 -29.23 -5.99
N ILE A 412 -3.02 -28.40 -6.29
CA ILE A 412 -2.89 -26.95 -6.31
C ILE A 412 -4.01 -26.31 -5.50
N LEU A 413 -3.67 -25.38 -4.61
CA LEU A 413 -4.60 -24.39 -4.07
C LEU A 413 -4.40 -23.06 -4.79
N ASP A 414 -5.39 -22.67 -5.59
CA ASP A 414 -5.39 -21.41 -6.33
C ASP A 414 -6.23 -20.37 -5.59
N THR A 415 -5.57 -19.48 -4.83
CA THR A 415 -6.26 -18.50 -3.99
C THR A 415 -6.80 -17.29 -4.77
N LYS A 416 -6.42 -17.16 -6.05
CA LYS A 416 -6.73 -16.00 -6.91
C LYS A 416 -7.49 -16.38 -8.17
N ASN A 417 -7.83 -17.65 -8.36
CA ASN A 417 -8.39 -18.20 -9.59
C ASN A 417 -7.56 -17.79 -10.83
N ALA A 418 -6.24 -17.92 -10.71
CA ALA A 418 -5.27 -17.58 -11.76
C ALA A 418 -5.13 -18.69 -12.83
N LEU A 419 -5.39 -19.94 -12.48
CA LEU A 419 -5.23 -21.10 -13.36
C LEU A 419 -6.47 -21.37 -14.22
N LYS A 420 -6.23 -21.76 -15.47
CA LYS A 420 -7.24 -22.23 -16.42
C LYS A 420 -8.03 -23.43 -15.87
N ASP A 421 -9.24 -23.65 -16.41
CA ASP A 421 -10.11 -24.77 -16.02
C ASP A 421 -9.64 -26.14 -16.52
N THR A 422 -8.61 -26.20 -17.37
CA THR A 422 -8.01 -27.47 -17.80
C THR A 422 -7.37 -28.26 -16.66
N PHE A 423 -7.12 -27.64 -15.50
CA PHE A 423 -6.48 -28.27 -14.33
C PHE A 423 -7.45 -28.64 -13.20
N GLN A 424 -8.77 -28.60 -13.42
CA GLN A 424 -9.79 -28.77 -12.38
C GLN A 424 -9.69 -30.07 -11.56
N GLU A 425 -9.17 -31.16 -12.13
CA GLU A 425 -9.01 -32.45 -11.41
C GLU A 425 -7.98 -32.40 -10.27
N LYS A 426 -7.07 -31.43 -10.30
CA LYS A 426 -6.00 -31.25 -9.30
C LYS A 426 -5.91 -29.84 -8.74
N LYS A 427 -6.92 -29.01 -9.03
CA LYS A 427 -7.00 -27.61 -8.62
C LYS A 427 -8.15 -27.44 -7.64
N TRP A 428 -7.82 -27.01 -6.42
CA TRP A 428 -8.75 -26.40 -5.49
C TRP A 428 -8.65 -24.87 -5.65
N ALA A 429 -9.60 -24.27 -6.34
CA ALA A 429 -9.67 -22.81 -6.52
C ALA A 429 -10.63 -22.19 -5.50
N TYR A 430 -10.14 -21.21 -4.72
CA TYR A 430 -10.96 -20.48 -3.75
C TYR A 430 -12.17 -19.83 -4.44
N GLY A 431 -13.38 -20.02 -3.89
CA GLY A 431 -14.61 -19.49 -4.47
C GLY A 431 -15.12 -20.22 -5.72
N LYS A 432 -14.63 -21.42 -6.02
CA LYS A 432 -15.18 -22.28 -7.07
C LYS A 432 -15.92 -23.47 -6.48
N VAL A 433 -16.90 -23.98 -7.23
CA VAL A 433 -17.60 -25.21 -6.86
C VAL A 433 -16.71 -26.40 -7.19
N HIS A 434 -16.29 -27.15 -6.17
CA HIS A 434 -15.60 -28.41 -6.37
C HIS A 434 -16.65 -29.51 -6.50
N MET A 435 -16.68 -30.18 -7.65
CA MET A 435 -17.45 -31.41 -7.79
C MET A 435 -16.83 -32.47 -6.87
N THR A 436 -17.34 -32.56 -5.65
CA THR A 436 -17.01 -33.67 -4.77
C THR A 436 -17.45 -34.95 -5.50
N GLN A 437 -16.51 -35.86 -5.73
CA GLN A 437 -16.74 -37.19 -6.33
C GLN A 437 -17.75 -38.07 -5.54
N VAL A 438 -18.41 -37.52 -4.52
CA VAL A 438 -19.44 -38.19 -3.73
C VAL A 438 -20.76 -38.29 -4.49
N MET A 439 -21.04 -37.41 -5.47
CA MET A 439 -22.30 -37.45 -6.23
C MET A 439 -22.36 -38.50 -7.35
N THR A 440 -21.24 -39.13 -7.74
CA THR A 440 -21.23 -40.19 -8.77
C THR A 440 -21.42 -41.61 -8.21
N LYS A 441 -21.50 -41.80 -6.88
CA LYS A 441 -21.74 -43.11 -6.26
C LYS A 441 -23.17 -43.33 -5.74
N GLY A 442 -24.12 -42.44 -6.05
CA GLY A 442 -25.39 -42.38 -5.32
C GLY A 442 -26.67 -42.29 -6.15
N VAL A 443 -26.73 -42.84 -7.36
CA VAL A 443 -28.01 -43.27 -7.97
C VAL A 443 -27.72 -44.50 -8.85
N GLN A 444 -27.83 -45.69 -8.27
CA GLN A 444 -28.06 -46.95 -9.01
C GLN A 444 -29.44 -47.48 -8.64
#